data_AF-A0A558FKT9-F1
#
_entry.id   AF-A0A558FKT9-F1
#
_cell.length_a   1.000
_cell.length_b   1.000
_cell.length_c   1.000
_cell.angle_alpha   90.00
_cell.angle_beta   90.00
_cell.angle_gamma   90.00
#
_symmetry.space_group_name_H-M   'P 1'
#
loop_
_entity.id
_entity.type
_entity.pdbx_description
1 polymer ?
#
loop_
_entity_poly.entity_id
_entity_poly.type
_entity_poly.pdbx_seq_one_letter_code
_entity_poly.pdbx_strand_id
1 'polypeptide(L)'
;MSPTTHSLAPQYRRALRTYRLVVLYFGSQYCCACEFAGPKFRATAEAYKDRAESYMLNTGESPRHPEVSGTPTVLFYRNGKLLKKLKGFESAEALNAVFASLIGKARRKSVVRKPRHDLSWLRHTLGTLRTVPRAHRLVDRRATVISKSR
;
A
#
# COMPACT_ATOMS: atom_id res chain seq x y z
N MET A 1 -26.14 2.52 3.58
CA MET A 1 -25.01 3.07 4.35
C MET A 1 -23.88 2.06 4.31
N SER A 2 -22.74 2.36 3.70
CA SER A 2 -21.60 1.42 3.67
C SER A 2 -21.01 1.28 5.08
N PRO A 3 -20.65 0.07 5.53
CA PRO A 3 -20.09 -0.13 6.86
C PRO A 3 -18.81 0.67 7.03
N THR A 4 -18.74 1.45 8.10
CA THR A 4 -17.49 2.05 8.55
C THR A 4 -16.55 0.94 8.99
N THR A 5 -15.26 1.04 8.65
CA THR A 5 -14.23 0.02 8.91
C THR A 5 -14.20 -0.44 10.38
N HIS A 6 -14.65 0.42 11.31
CA HIS A 6 -14.69 0.14 12.74
C HIS A 6 -15.63 -1.03 13.11
N SER A 7 -16.72 -1.24 12.36
CA SER A 7 -17.70 -2.30 12.60
C SER A 7 -17.25 -3.69 12.12
N LEU A 8 -16.12 -3.78 11.42
CA LEU A 8 -15.61 -5.05 10.90
C LEU A 8 -14.77 -5.78 11.95
N ALA A 9 -14.71 -7.11 11.84
CA ALA A 9 -13.86 -7.94 12.67
C ALA A 9 -12.38 -7.47 12.61
N PRO A 10 -11.60 -7.64 13.71
CA PRO A 10 -10.22 -7.13 13.79
C PRO A 10 -9.31 -7.58 12.64
N GLN A 11 -9.48 -8.82 12.17
CA GLN A 11 -8.72 -9.34 11.03
C GLN A 11 -8.97 -8.58 9.72
N TYR A 12 -10.23 -8.23 9.42
CA TYR A 12 -10.55 -7.41 8.25
C TYR A 12 -10.01 -6.01 8.42
N ARG A 13 -10.13 -5.42 9.61
CA ARG A 13 -9.56 -4.10 9.90
C ARG A 13 -8.07 -4.07 9.64
N ARG A 14 -7.33 -5.11 10.03
CA ARG A 14 -5.88 -5.21 9.79
C ARG A 14 -5.56 -5.28 8.29
N ALA A 15 -6.26 -6.11 7.52
CA ALA A 15 -6.06 -6.22 6.08
C ALA A 15 -6.40 -4.92 5.33
N LEU A 16 -7.39 -4.17 5.81
CA LEU A 16 -7.83 -2.92 5.20
C LEU A 16 -6.97 -1.70 5.54
N ARG A 17 -5.96 -1.82 6.41
CA ARG A 17 -4.99 -0.75 6.75
C ARG A 17 -3.90 -0.61 5.68
N THR A 18 -4.31 -0.54 4.42
CA THR A 18 -3.41 -0.30 3.28
C THR A 18 -3.99 0.79 2.38
N TYR A 19 -3.10 1.48 1.67
CA TYR A 19 -3.51 2.45 0.65
C TYR A 19 -3.87 1.76 -0.68
N ARG A 20 -3.44 0.51 -0.83
CA ARG A 20 -3.68 -0.32 -2.02
C ARG A 20 -5.15 -0.71 -2.07
N LEU A 21 -5.62 -1.05 -3.26
CA LEU A 21 -6.94 -1.64 -3.42
C LEU A 21 -6.92 -3.02 -2.76
N VAL A 22 -7.80 -3.26 -1.80
CA VAL A 22 -7.99 -4.58 -1.18
C VAL A 22 -9.21 -5.23 -1.79
N VAL A 23 -9.07 -6.46 -2.25
CA VAL A 23 -10.17 -7.23 -2.86
C VAL A 23 -10.39 -8.49 -2.04
N LEU A 24 -11.57 -8.64 -1.48
CA LEU A 24 -11.96 -9.80 -0.67
C LEU A 24 -12.96 -10.65 -1.45
N TYR A 25 -12.58 -11.88 -1.78
CA TYR A 25 -13.47 -12.90 -2.33
C TYR A 25 -13.98 -13.79 -1.20
N PHE A 26 -15.30 -13.88 -1.05
CA PHE A 26 -15.96 -14.75 -0.08
C PHE A 26 -16.58 -15.94 -0.81
N GLY A 27 -16.04 -17.12 -0.55
CA GLY A 27 -16.51 -18.39 -1.08
C GLY A 27 -16.83 -19.41 0.01
N SER A 28 -17.35 -20.55 -0.41
CA SER A 28 -17.53 -21.74 0.44
C SER A 28 -17.30 -22.99 -0.41
N GLN A 29 -16.88 -24.07 0.23
CA GLN A 29 -16.79 -25.39 -0.40
C GLN A 29 -18.17 -25.99 -0.71
N TYR A 30 -19.23 -25.52 -0.04
CA TYR A 30 -20.62 -25.98 -0.26
C TYR A 30 -21.37 -25.13 -1.30
N CYS A 31 -20.65 -24.42 -2.16
CA CYS A 31 -21.21 -23.47 -3.11
C CYS A 31 -20.83 -23.89 -4.54
N CYS A 32 -21.80 -24.43 -5.28
CA CYS A 32 -21.60 -24.86 -6.67
C CYS A 32 -21.10 -23.72 -7.57
N ALA A 33 -21.67 -22.51 -7.44
CA ALA A 33 -21.23 -21.34 -8.21
C ALA A 33 -19.76 -20.93 -7.91
N CYS A 34 -19.26 -21.27 -6.72
CA CYS A 34 -17.92 -20.90 -6.28
C CYS A 34 -16.83 -21.74 -6.96
N GLU A 35 -17.17 -22.94 -7.43
CA GLU A 35 -16.26 -23.84 -8.15
C GLU A 35 -15.79 -23.21 -9.47
N PHE A 36 -16.70 -22.58 -10.21
CA PHE A 36 -16.38 -21.88 -11.46
C PHE A 36 -15.84 -20.46 -11.22
N ALA A 37 -16.33 -19.77 -10.18
CA ALA A 37 -15.94 -18.39 -9.90
C ALA A 37 -14.53 -18.30 -9.29
N GLY A 38 -14.16 -19.23 -8.41
CA GLY A 38 -12.87 -19.21 -7.70
C GLY A 38 -11.65 -19.13 -8.61
N PRO A 39 -11.52 -20.02 -9.63
CA PRO A 39 -10.41 -19.99 -10.58
C PRO A 39 -10.37 -18.71 -11.42
N LYS A 40 -11.53 -18.22 -11.89
CA LYS A 40 -11.64 -16.95 -12.62
C LYS A 40 -11.16 -15.77 -11.78
N PHE A 41 -11.58 -15.71 -10.52
CA PHE A 41 -11.11 -14.69 -9.58
C PHE A 41 -9.59 -14.76 -9.38
N ARG A 42 -9.05 -15.97 -9.18
CA ARG A 42 -7.61 -16.17 -8.97
C ARG A 42 -6.80 -15.67 -10.17
N ALA A 43 -7.21 -16.04 -11.38
CA ALA A 43 -6.54 -15.63 -12.61
C ALA A 43 -6.53 -14.09 -12.77
N THR A 44 -7.68 -13.44 -12.57
CA THR A 44 -7.77 -11.98 -12.57
C THR A 44 -6.93 -11.34 -11.46
N ALA A 45 -7.01 -11.87 -10.25
CA ALA A 45 -6.30 -11.33 -9.09
C ALA A 45 -4.77 -11.39 -9.28
N GLU A 46 -4.25 -12.46 -9.86
CA GLU A 46 -2.82 -12.62 -10.15
C GLU A 46 -2.31 -11.52 -11.10
N ALA A 47 -3.09 -11.16 -12.12
CA ALA A 47 -2.74 -10.09 -13.06
C ALA A 47 -2.62 -8.71 -12.37
N TYR A 48 -3.23 -8.52 -11.20
CA TYR A 48 -3.25 -7.26 -10.46
C TYR A 48 -2.48 -7.30 -9.13
N LYS A 49 -1.71 -8.34 -8.84
CA LYS A 49 -0.98 -8.52 -7.57
C LYS A 49 -0.04 -7.37 -7.19
N ASP A 50 0.48 -6.63 -8.17
CA ASP A 50 1.37 -5.48 -7.94
C ASP A 50 0.63 -4.19 -7.62
N ARG A 51 -0.68 -4.15 -7.87
CA ARG A 51 -1.53 -2.96 -7.76
C ARG A 51 -2.63 -3.11 -6.70
N ALA A 52 -3.06 -4.34 -6.43
CA ALA A 52 -4.07 -4.69 -5.44
C ALA A 52 -3.58 -5.81 -4.51
N GLU A 53 -4.15 -5.89 -3.32
CA GLU A 53 -4.01 -7.00 -2.38
C GLU A 53 -5.30 -7.80 -2.42
N SER A 54 -5.23 -9.06 -2.87
CA SER A 54 -6.38 -9.93 -3.06
C SER A 54 -6.37 -11.06 -2.05
N TYR A 55 -7.53 -11.34 -1.45
CA TYR A 55 -7.71 -12.40 -0.46
C TYR A 55 -8.90 -13.28 -0.86
N MET A 56 -8.69 -14.58 -0.88
CA MET A 56 -9.76 -15.58 -0.96
C MET A 56 -10.08 -16.09 0.43
N LEU A 57 -11.33 -15.97 0.85
CA LEU A 57 -11.80 -16.26 2.19
C LEU A 57 -12.89 -17.33 2.14
N ASN A 58 -12.80 -18.32 3.01
CA ASN A 58 -13.87 -19.26 3.26
C ASN A 58 -14.84 -18.68 4.29
N THR A 59 -16.13 -18.62 3.96
CA THR A 59 -17.19 -18.11 4.84
C THR A 59 -17.43 -18.97 6.09
N GLY A 60 -17.01 -20.24 6.10
CA GLY A 60 -17.08 -21.10 7.28
C GLY A 60 -15.95 -20.85 8.30
N GLU A 61 -14.79 -20.40 7.83
CA GLU A 61 -13.59 -20.17 8.66
C GLU A 61 -13.42 -18.69 9.03
N SER A 62 -13.99 -17.80 8.20
CA SER A 62 -13.85 -16.36 8.37
C SER A 62 -15.07 -15.78 9.10
N PRO A 63 -14.89 -14.75 9.96
CA PRO A 63 -15.99 -14.08 10.63
C PRO A 63 -17.00 -13.54 9.63
N ARG A 64 -18.27 -13.53 10.05
CA ARG A 64 -19.35 -13.04 9.20
C ARG A 64 -19.13 -11.56 8.86
N HIS A 65 -19.13 -11.25 7.57
CA HIS A 65 -19.00 -9.89 7.08
C HIS A 65 -20.40 -9.32 6.79
N PRO A 66 -20.76 -8.11 7.26
CA PRO A 66 -22.13 -7.57 7.15
C PRO A 66 -22.59 -7.40 5.70
N GLU A 67 -21.65 -7.08 4.80
CA GLU A 67 -21.91 -6.96 3.36
C GLU A 67 -21.98 -8.30 2.62
N VAL A 68 -21.73 -9.43 3.27
CA VAL A 68 -21.73 -10.74 2.61
C VAL A 68 -22.98 -11.49 3.05
N SER A 69 -24.00 -11.45 2.19
CA SER A 69 -25.24 -12.20 2.40
C SER A 69 -25.19 -13.60 1.78
N GLY A 70 -24.29 -13.85 0.83
CA GLY A 70 -24.14 -15.13 0.14
C GLY A 70 -22.84 -15.22 -0.63
N THR A 71 -22.54 -16.40 -1.17
CA THR A 71 -21.32 -16.72 -1.92
C THR A 71 -21.66 -17.09 -3.38
N PRO A 72 -20.80 -16.79 -4.37
CA PRO A 72 -19.56 -16.01 -4.25
C PRO A 72 -19.84 -14.50 -4.19
N THR A 73 -19.16 -13.79 -3.29
CA THR A 73 -19.23 -12.31 -3.22
C THR A 73 -17.84 -11.71 -3.26
N VAL A 74 -17.64 -10.67 -4.07
CA VAL A 74 -16.38 -9.92 -4.14
C VAL A 74 -16.59 -8.51 -3.62
N LEU A 75 -15.79 -8.11 -2.64
CA LEU A 75 -15.79 -6.77 -2.06
C LEU A 75 -14.50 -6.03 -2.41
N PHE A 76 -14.64 -4.80 -2.88
CA PHE A 76 -13.53 -3.93 -3.22
C PHE A 76 -13.42 -2.81 -2.19
N TYR A 77 -12.27 -2.71 -1.53
CA TYR A 77 -12.00 -1.72 -0.51
C TYR A 77 -10.80 -0.85 -0.87
N ARG A 78 -10.85 0.42 -0.47
CA ARG A 78 -9.70 1.32 -0.55
C ARG A 78 -9.70 2.27 0.62
N ASN A 79 -8.56 2.40 1.30
CA ASN A 79 -8.44 3.21 2.51
C ASN A 79 -9.52 2.87 3.55
N GLY A 80 -9.82 1.58 3.74
CA GLY A 80 -10.86 1.10 4.64
C GLY A 80 -12.32 1.33 4.19
N LYS A 81 -12.56 2.02 3.06
CA LYS A 81 -13.91 2.28 2.54
C LYS A 81 -14.29 1.27 1.46
N LEU A 82 -15.50 0.73 1.56
CA LEU A 82 -16.07 -0.13 0.52
C LEU A 82 -16.38 0.72 -0.72
N LEU A 83 -15.77 0.37 -1.85
CA LEU A 83 -15.96 1.04 -3.13
C LEU A 83 -17.04 0.37 -3.98
N LYS A 84 -16.98 -0.96 -4.09
CA LYS A 84 -17.90 -1.74 -4.89
C LYS A 84 -18.06 -3.13 -4.32
N LYS A 85 -19.24 -3.70 -4.53
CA LYS A 85 -19.64 -5.03 -4.12
C LYS A 85 -20.22 -5.75 -5.34
N LEU A 86 -19.76 -6.97 -5.58
CA LEU A 86 -20.26 -7.85 -6.63
C LEU A 86 -20.82 -9.10 -5.96
N LYS A 87 -22.13 -9.32 -6.13
CA LYS A 87 -22.79 -10.57 -5.73
C LYS A 87 -22.71 -11.51 -6.92
N GLY A 88 -21.65 -12.31 -6.98
CA GLY A 88 -21.30 -13.10 -8.16
C GLY A 88 -20.76 -12.27 -9.33
N PHE A 89 -20.18 -12.98 -10.30
CA PHE A 89 -19.73 -12.45 -11.58
C PHE A 89 -19.80 -13.57 -12.61
N GLU A 90 -20.28 -13.25 -13.80
CA GLU A 90 -20.51 -14.23 -14.86
C GLU A 90 -19.22 -14.58 -15.61
N SER A 91 -18.38 -13.57 -15.85
CA SER A 91 -17.18 -13.69 -16.69
C SER A 91 -15.93 -13.06 -16.05
N ALA A 92 -14.76 -13.54 -16.47
CA ALA A 92 -13.47 -13.00 -16.01
C ALA A 92 -13.26 -11.57 -16.55
N GLU A 93 -13.81 -11.28 -17.72
CA GLU A 93 -13.78 -9.98 -18.39
C GLU A 93 -14.55 -8.93 -17.59
N ALA A 94 -15.74 -9.27 -17.10
CA ALA A 94 -16.54 -8.38 -16.26
C ALA A 94 -15.80 -8.05 -14.95
N LEU A 95 -15.16 -9.06 -14.35
CA LEU A 95 -14.33 -8.86 -13.15
C LEU A 95 -13.12 -7.98 -13.47
N ASN A 96 -12.39 -8.26 -14.56
CA ASN A 96 -11.25 -7.48 -15.03
C ASN A 96 -11.61 -6.01 -15.27
N ALA A 97 -12.77 -5.72 -15.89
CA ALA A 97 -13.23 -4.36 -16.11
C ALA A 97 -13.45 -3.59 -14.80
N VAL A 98 -13.97 -4.27 -13.77
CA VAL A 98 -14.13 -3.68 -12.43
C VAL A 98 -12.77 -3.40 -11.79
N PHE A 99 -11.83 -4.35 -11.84
CA PHE A 99 -10.47 -4.14 -11.36
C PHE A 99 -9.80 -2.94 -12.06
N ALA A 100 -9.86 -2.90 -13.39
CA ALA A 100 -9.28 -1.82 -14.20
C ALA A 100 -9.88 -0.45 -13.84
N SER A 101 -11.21 -0.38 -13.71
CA SER A 101 -11.93 0.85 -13.35
C SER A 101 -11.50 1.40 -11.97
N LEU A 102 -11.28 0.51 -11.00
CA LEU A 102 -10.91 0.91 -9.64
C LEU A 102 -9.42 1.23 -9.50
N ILE A 103 -8.55 0.56 -10.27
CA ILE A 103 -7.11 0.79 -10.29
C ILE A 103 -6.74 2.06 -11.07
N GLY A 104 -7.49 2.43 -12.12
CA GLY A 104 -7.24 3.64 -12.93
C GLY A 104 -7.25 4.96 -12.15
N LYS A 105 -7.82 4.98 -10.95
CA LYS A 105 -7.80 6.14 -10.01
C LYS A 105 -6.84 5.95 -8.84
N ALA A 106 -6.14 4.82 -8.78
CA ALA A 106 -5.18 4.51 -7.73
C ALA A 106 -3.81 5.11 -8.03
N ARG A 107 -3.68 6.43 -7.88
CA ARG A 107 -2.35 7.05 -7.78
C ARG A 107 -1.60 6.38 -6.63
N ARG A 108 -0.53 5.63 -6.93
CA ARG A 108 0.57 5.43 -5.98
C ARG A 108 0.91 6.85 -5.49
N LYS A 109 0.76 7.14 -4.20
CA LYS A 109 1.68 8.13 -3.63
C LYS A 109 3.04 7.51 -3.88
N SER A 110 3.85 8.12 -4.73
CA SER A 110 5.22 7.66 -4.92
C SER A 110 5.80 7.52 -3.53
N VAL A 111 6.27 6.32 -3.18
CA VAL A 111 7.09 6.18 -1.98
C VAL A 111 8.24 7.14 -2.22
N VAL A 112 8.32 8.21 -1.43
CA VAL A 112 9.45 9.14 -1.47
C VAL A 112 10.66 8.28 -1.16
N ARG A 113 11.38 7.88 -2.20
CA ARG A 113 12.63 7.14 -2.04
C ARG A 113 13.54 8.12 -1.35
N LYS A 114 13.97 7.78 -0.12
CA LYS A 114 15.01 8.55 0.57
C LYS A 114 16.17 8.74 -0.40
N PRO A 115 16.78 9.94 -0.48
CA PRO A 115 17.92 10.17 -1.34
C PRO A 115 18.95 9.06 -1.12
N ARG A 116 19.39 8.41 -2.20
CA ARG A 116 20.53 7.50 -2.11
C ARG A 116 21.75 8.40 -1.90
N HIS A 117 22.24 8.45 -0.68
CA HIS A 117 23.49 9.09 -0.33
C HIS A 117 24.64 8.24 -0.91
N ASP A 118 24.95 8.48 -2.18
CA ASP A 118 26.07 7.83 -2.86
C ASP A 118 27.41 8.33 -2.28
N LEU A 119 28.49 7.55 -2.48
CA LEU A 119 29.84 7.91 -2.05
C LEU A 119 30.31 9.23 -2.68
N SER A 120 29.82 9.56 -3.87
CA SER A 120 30.03 10.86 -4.52
C SER A 120 29.42 12.01 -3.70
N TRP A 121 28.17 11.88 -3.26
CA TRP A 121 27.49 12.82 -2.37
C TRP A 121 28.20 12.93 -1.02
N LEU A 122 28.54 11.80 -0.39
CA LEU A 122 29.28 11.76 0.88
C LEU A 122 30.62 12.48 0.79
N ARG A 123 31.38 12.24 -0.28
CA ARG A 123 32.68 12.90 -0.51
C ARG A 123 32.54 14.42 -0.65
N HIS A 124 31.52 14.88 -1.38
CA HIS A 124 31.25 16.31 -1.53
C HIS A 124 30.81 16.96 -0.21
N THR A 125 29.90 16.30 0.53
CA THR A 125 29.41 16.80 1.82
C THR A 125 30.52 16.82 2.88
N LEU A 126 31.34 15.77 3.00
CA LEU A 126 32.46 15.77 3.94
C LEU A 126 33.58 16.73 3.53
N GLY A 127 33.79 16.97 2.23
CA GLY A 127 34.76 17.94 1.72
C GLY A 127 34.37 19.40 1.97
N THR A 128 33.07 19.68 2.16
CA THR A 128 32.55 21.02 2.48
C THR A 128 32.48 21.29 3.98
N LEU A 129 32.53 20.25 4.82
CA LEU A 129 32.72 20.42 6.26
C LEU A 129 34.13 20.98 6.51
N ARG A 130 34.20 22.17 7.14
CA ARG A 130 35.46 22.68 7.67
C ARG A 130 35.93 21.72 8.75
N THR A 131 36.91 20.87 8.43
CA THR A 131 37.58 20.05 9.43
C THR A 131 38.20 20.96 10.50
N VAL A 132 38.12 20.54 11.76
CA VAL A 132 38.61 21.25 12.96
C VAL A 132 40.00 21.90 12.79
N PRO A 133 40.98 21.33 12.05
CA PRO A 133 42.28 21.98 11.84
C PRO A 133 42.22 23.34 11.10
N ARG A 134 41.22 23.56 10.22
CA ARG A 134 41.02 24.85 9.54
C ARG A 134 40.40 25.90 10.45
N ALA A 135 39.64 25.50 11.47
CA ALA A 135 39.08 26.42 12.46
C ALA A 135 40.18 26.97 13.37
N HIS A 136 41.11 26.14 13.85
CA HIS A 136 42.24 26.59 14.67
C HIS A 136 43.11 27.62 13.93
N ARG A 137 43.49 27.39 12.67
CA ARG A 137 44.29 28.37 11.89
C ARG A 137 43.60 29.72 11.69
N LEU A 138 42.27 29.77 11.66
CA LEU A 138 41.51 31.03 11.54
C LEU A 138 41.40 31.77 12.87
N VAL A 139 41.34 31.04 13.99
CA VAL A 139 41.38 31.61 15.35
C VAL A 139 42.79 32.14 15.65
N ASP A 140 43.84 31.38 15.32
CA ASP A 140 45.23 31.79 15.53
C ASP A 140 45.59 33.04 14.72
N ARG A 141 45.12 33.13 13.47
CA ARG A 141 45.28 34.33 12.61
C ARG A 141 44.54 35.55 13.15
N ARG A 142 43.40 35.38 13.82
CA ARG A 142 42.69 36.50 14.48
C ARG A 142 43.41 36.95 15.75
N ALA A 143 43.99 36.03 16.52
CA ALA A 143 44.79 36.36 17.70
C ALA A 143 46.06 37.16 17.35
N THR A 144 46.73 36.85 16.23
CA THR A 144 47.94 37.56 15.80
C THR A 144 47.69 38.96 15.23
N VAL A 145 46.50 39.21 14.68
CA VAL A 145 46.13 40.55 14.18
C VAL A 145 45.80 41.50 15.34
N ILE A 146 45.22 41.00 16.43
CA ILE A 146 44.87 41.80 17.61
C ILE A 146 46.12 42.22 18.40
N SER A 147 47.17 41.39 18.42
CA SER A 147 48.44 41.71 19.13
C SER A 147 49.39 42.63 18.37
N LYS A 148 49.10 42.98 17.10
CA LYS A 148 49.94 43.86 16.26
C LYS A 148 49.34 45.27 16.08
N SER A 149 48.24 45.56 16.78
CA SER A 149 47.51 46.84 16.76
C SER A 149 47.60 47.60 18.08
N ARG A 150 48.58 47.28 18.93
CA ARG A 150 48.88 48.00 20.17
C ARG A 150 50.35 48.39 20.19
#